data_AF-A0A9E0GA27-F1
#
_entry.id   AF-A0A9E0GA27-F1
#
_cell.length_a   1.000
_cell.length_b   1.000
_cell.length_c   1.000
_cell.angle_alpha   90.00
_cell.angle_beta   90.00
_cell.angle_gamma   90.00
#
_symmetry.space_group_name_H-M   'P 1'
#
loop_
_entity.id
_entity.type
_entity.pdbx_description
1 polymer ?
#
loop_
_entity_poly.entity_id
_entity_poly.type
_entity_poly.pdbx_seq_one_letter_code
_entity_poly.pdbx_strand_id
1 'polypeptide(L)'
;MGTRRRRPRPRPARQRPSPHRPTLAPWPLHQPARPCPPYTTAPPARPICHPPGAHVIALPERPNWQQRGACQGVDPALFYPGRGGDTAAAKAICSVCPVVAECLQYAIEAGERLGIWGGQSERQRRHARRHFIRPPRPTICTFPGCTNKPYAVGRCRRHHREQERA
;
A
#
# COMPACT_ATOMS: atom_id res chain seq x y z
N MET A 1 -29.03 62.54 -11.12
CA MET A 1 -29.76 61.25 -11.21
C MET A 1 -28.81 60.09 -10.85
N GLY A 2 -28.99 59.45 -9.70
CA GLY A 2 -28.17 58.28 -9.30
C GLY A 2 -29.09 57.10 -8.96
N THR A 3 -29.16 56.10 -9.84
CA THR A 3 -29.99 54.91 -9.65
C THR A 3 -29.33 54.00 -8.61
N ARG A 4 -29.87 53.98 -7.38
CA ARG A 4 -29.46 53.04 -6.33
C ARG A 4 -29.77 51.61 -6.80
N ARG A 5 -28.75 50.87 -7.26
CA ARG A 5 -28.87 49.43 -7.54
C ARG A 5 -29.16 48.70 -6.22
N ARG A 6 -30.39 48.21 -6.06
CA ARG A 6 -30.77 47.35 -4.93
C ARG A 6 -30.00 46.03 -5.02
N ARG A 7 -29.26 45.67 -3.97
CA ARG A 7 -28.64 44.34 -3.87
C ARG A 7 -29.73 43.27 -3.78
N PRO A 8 -29.65 42.15 -4.53
CA PRO A 8 -30.60 41.06 -4.41
C PRO A 8 -30.45 40.35 -3.06
N ARG A 9 -31.58 39.91 -2.49
CA ARG A 9 -31.63 39.17 -1.22
C ARG A 9 -30.96 37.80 -1.36
N PRO A 10 -30.24 37.31 -0.34
CA PRO A 10 -29.69 35.96 -0.35
C PRO A 10 -30.83 34.91 -0.36
N ARG A 11 -30.64 33.84 -1.13
CA ARG A 11 -31.56 32.69 -1.17
C ARG A 11 -31.55 31.95 0.17
N PRO A 12 -32.69 31.49 0.70
CA PRO A 12 -32.71 30.69 1.91
C PRO A 12 -32.00 29.36 1.69
N ALA A 13 -31.26 28.92 2.71
CA ALA A 13 -30.54 27.66 2.71
C ALA A 13 -31.52 26.48 2.56
N ARG A 14 -31.29 25.61 1.56
CA ARG A 14 -32.00 24.34 1.46
C ARG A 14 -31.59 23.46 2.64
N GLN A 15 -32.50 23.25 3.57
CA GLN A 15 -32.33 22.30 4.67
C GLN A 15 -32.27 20.89 4.08
N ARG A 16 -31.16 20.17 4.32
CA ARG A 16 -31.06 18.74 4.02
C ARG A 16 -31.86 17.98 5.09
N PRO A 17 -32.79 17.08 4.73
CA PRO A 17 -33.44 16.23 5.72
C PRO A 17 -32.39 15.31 6.35
N SER A 18 -32.41 15.20 7.69
CA SER A 18 -31.59 14.27 8.47
C SER A 18 -31.87 12.83 8.02
N PRO A 19 -30.84 11.96 7.92
CA PRO A 19 -31.07 10.54 7.70
C PRO A 19 -31.82 9.98 8.90
N HIS A 20 -33.02 9.50 8.64
CA HIS A 20 -33.86 8.79 9.58
C HIS A 20 -33.04 7.68 10.25
N ARG A 21 -33.02 7.73 11.58
CA ARG A 21 -32.51 6.69 12.46
C ARG A 21 -33.22 5.38 12.07
N PRO A 22 -32.51 4.31 11.65
CA PRO A 22 -33.19 3.06 11.35
C PRO A 22 -33.82 2.56 12.65
N THR A 23 -35.14 2.47 12.67
CA THR A 23 -35.88 1.76 13.71
C THR A 23 -35.34 0.33 13.71
N LEU A 24 -34.71 -0.07 14.82
CA LEU A 24 -34.37 -1.46 15.09
C LEU A 24 -35.69 -2.24 15.06
N ALA A 25 -35.99 -2.88 13.94
CA ALA A 25 -37.01 -3.92 13.91
C ALA A 25 -36.52 -5.03 14.85
N PRO A 26 -37.35 -5.53 15.78
CA PRO A 26 -37.00 -6.72 16.53
C PRO A 26 -36.90 -7.87 15.53
N TRP A 27 -35.70 -8.40 15.39
CA TRP A 27 -35.43 -9.65 14.69
C TRP A 27 -36.41 -10.72 15.18
N PRO A 28 -37.07 -11.48 14.28
CA PRO A 28 -37.86 -12.61 14.72
C PRO A 28 -36.91 -13.66 15.31
N LEU A 29 -36.94 -13.79 16.63
CA LEU A 29 -36.46 -14.95 17.36
C LEU A 29 -37.08 -16.21 16.73
N HIS A 30 -36.22 -17.15 16.36
CA HIS A 30 -36.58 -18.52 15.98
C HIS A 30 -37.42 -18.69 14.71
N GLN A 31 -36.75 -18.81 13.56
CA GLN A 31 -37.23 -19.73 12.53
C GLN A 31 -36.67 -21.12 12.87
N PRO A 32 -37.49 -22.14 13.16
CA PRO A 32 -36.97 -23.50 13.29
C PRO A 32 -36.39 -23.91 11.94
N ALA A 33 -35.18 -24.47 11.97
CA ALA A 33 -34.51 -25.01 10.81
C ALA A 33 -35.46 -25.99 10.09
N ARG A 34 -35.75 -25.72 8.82
CA ARG A 34 -36.45 -26.68 7.97
C ARG A 34 -35.61 -27.97 7.91
N PRO A 35 -36.17 -29.15 8.24
CA PRO A 35 -35.40 -30.38 8.15
C PRO A 35 -35.03 -30.66 6.69
N CYS A 36 -33.79 -31.11 6.47
CA CYS A 36 -33.29 -31.51 5.16
C CYS A 36 -34.15 -32.67 4.60
N PRO A 37 -34.46 -32.68 3.29
CA PRO A 37 -35.10 -33.83 2.68
C PRO A 37 -34.18 -35.05 2.79
N PRO A 38 -34.71 -36.22 3.17
CA PRO A 38 -33.94 -37.44 3.21
C PRO A 38 -33.77 -37.96 1.77
N TYR A 39 -32.58 -38.47 1.47
CA TYR A 39 -32.22 -39.27 0.29
C TYR A 39 -32.48 -38.65 -1.10
N THR A 40 -31.43 -38.17 -1.77
CA THR A 40 -31.28 -38.45 -3.22
C THR A 40 -29.79 -38.65 -3.51
N THR A 41 -29.46 -39.93 -3.60
CA THR A 41 -28.39 -40.61 -4.34
C THR A 41 -27.06 -39.88 -4.55
N ALA A 42 -26.09 -40.20 -3.69
CA ALA A 42 -24.66 -39.96 -3.88
C ALA A 42 -24.01 -41.00 -4.82
N PRO A 43 -22.84 -40.68 -5.41
CA PRO A 43 -21.68 -41.57 -5.28
C PRO A 43 -20.43 -40.85 -4.74
N PRO A 44 -19.35 -41.59 -4.36
CA PRO A 44 -18.64 -41.32 -3.12
C PRO A 44 -17.25 -40.70 -3.32
N ALA A 45 -16.87 -39.79 -2.41
CA ALA A 45 -15.69 -39.96 -1.57
C ALA A 45 -15.55 -38.78 -0.60
N ARG A 46 -15.79 -39.08 0.68
CA ARG A 46 -15.41 -38.34 1.89
C ARG A 46 -16.27 -37.12 2.27
N PRO A 47 -17.32 -37.30 3.08
CA PRO A 47 -17.82 -36.20 3.89
C PRO A 47 -16.77 -35.87 4.95
N ILE A 48 -16.15 -34.68 4.86
CA ILE A 48 -15.34 -34.16 5.95
C ILE A 48 -16.32 -33.72 7.05
N CYS A 49 -16.63 -34.63 7.98
CA CYS A 49 -17.26 -34.29 9.24
C CYS A 49 -16.27 -33.43 10.04
N HIS A 50 -16.41 -32.10 9.98
CA HIS A 50 -15.71 -31.21 10.91
C HIS A 50 -16.46 -31.23 12.25
N PRO A 51 -15.80 -31.52 13.38
CA PRO A 51 -16.44 -31.38 14.69
C PRO A 51 -16.82 -29.90 14.93
N PRO A 52 -17.98 -29.62 15.56
CA PRO A 52 -18.32 -28.26 15.96
C PRO A 52 -17.36 -27.82 17.07
N GLY A 53 -16.33 -27.07 16.70
CA GLY A 53 -15.29 -26.59 17.62
C GLY A 53 -13.90 -26.40 17.01
N ALA A 54 -13.64 -26.84 15.77
CA ALA A 54 -12.30 -26.81 15.17
C ALA A 54 -12.08 -25.69 14.14
N HIS A 55 -12.66 -24.51 14.32
CA HIS A 55 -12.08 -23.30 13.71
C HIS A 55 -10.87 -22.87 14.54
N VAL A 56 -9.80 -23.66 14.47
CA VAL A 56 -8.48 -23.11 14.74
C VAL A 56 -8.25 -22.03 13.70
N ILE A 57 -8.43 -20.77 14.10
CA ILE A 57 -7.91 -19.65 13.33
C ILE A 57 -6.40 -19.83 13.38
N ALA A 58 -5.84 -20.54 12.40
CA ALA A 58 -4.42 -20.63 12.19
C ALA A 58 -3.97 -19.20 11.90
N LEU A 59 -3.50 -18.50 12.93
CA LEU A 59 -2.90 -17.18 12.78
C LEU A 59 -1.78 -17.34 11.76
N PRO A 60 -1.70 -16.46 10.74
CA PRO A 60 -0.71 -16.59 9.69
C PRO A 60 0.67 -16.69 10.34
N GLU A 61 1.35 -17.80 10.08
CA GLU A 61 2.65 -18.08 10.64
C GLU A 61 3.61 -16.96 10.24
N ARG A 62 4.28 -16.35 11.22
CA ARG A 62 5.21 -15.25 10.95
C ARG A 62 6.30 -15.79 10.02
N PRO A 63 6.59 -15.11 8.90
CA PRO A 63 7.54 -15.64 7.94
C PRO A 63 8.91 -15.79 8.60
N ASN A 64 9.55 -16.95 8.37
CA ASN A 64 10.75 -17.41 9.07
C ASN A 64 11.87 -16.35 9.11
N TRP A 65 12.01 -15.53 8.06
CA TRP A 65 13.02 -14.46 8.02
C TRP A 65 12.87 -13.42 9.14
N GLN A 66 11.66 -13.14 9.63
CA GLN A 66 11.46 -12.18 10.74
C GLN A 66 12.09 -12.70 12.03
N GLN A 67 12.22 -14.02 12.18
CA GLN A 67 12.84 -14.66 13.34
C GLN A 67 14.37 -14.44 13.39
N ARG A 68 14.98 -14.09 12.26
CA ARG A 68 16.43 -13.84 12.12
C ARG A 68 16.81 -12.36 12.17
N GLY A 69 15.86 -11.47 12.46
CA GLY A 69 16.09 -10.03 12.48
C GLY A 69 16.97 -9.59 13.66
N ALA A 70 18.05 -8.85 13.39
CA ALA A 70 18.91 -8.28 14.42
C ALA A 70 18.20 -7.22 15.30
N CYS A 71 17.02 -6.76 14.88
CA CYS A 71 16.17 -5.86 15.67
C CYS A 71 15.43 -6.56 16.83
N GLN A 72 15.51 -7.89 16.95
CA GLN A 72 14.89 -8.60 18.06
C GLN A 72 15.57 -8.25 19.38
N GLY A 73 14.75 -8.01 20.41
CA GLY A 73 15.24 -7.59 21.74
C GLY A 73 15.65 -6.12 21.83
N VAL A 74 15.57 -5.36 20.73
CA VAL A 74 15.79 -3.91 20.73
C VAL A 74 14.47 -3.18 20.93
N ASP A 75 14.51 -2.01 21.59
CA ASP A 75 13.34 -1.15 21.78
C ASP A 75 12.68 -0.78 20.44
N PRO A 76 11.40 -1.15 20.21
CA PRO A 76 10.65 -0.78 19.02
C PRO A 76 10.59 0.73 18.78
N ALA A 77 10.65 1.57 19.83
CA ALA A 77 10.57 3.03 19.69
C ALA A 77 11.71 3.60 18.82
N LEU A 78 12.87 2.95 18.80
CA LEU A 78 14.00 3.35 17.94
C LEU A 78 13.67 3.23 16.45
N PHE A 79 12.84 2.28 16.07
CA PHE A 79 12.45 2.06 14.68
C PHE A 79 11.29 2.95 14.25
N TYR A 80 10.56 3.56 15.18
CA TYR A 80 9.43 4.45 14.93
C TYR A 80 9.69 5.85 15.51
N PRO A 81 10.68 6.59 15.00
CA PRO A 81 10.95 7.94 15.49
C PRO A 81 9.76 8.86 15.21
N GLY A 82 9.47 9.72 16.19
CA GLY A 82 8.51 10.81 16.03
C GLY A 82 8.97 11.85 14.98
N ARG A 83 8.20 12.93 14.82
CA ARG A 83 8.50 13.99 13.86
C ARG A 83 9.86 14.64 14.20
N GLY A 84 10.89 14.34 13.41
CA GLY A 84 12.25 14.85 13.61
C GLY A 84 13.14 14.00 14.54
N GLY A 85 12.70 12.79 14.91
CA GLY A 85 13.52 11.88 15.70
C GLY A 85 14.74 11.35 14.94
N ASP A 86 15.77 10.96 15.69
CA ASP A 86 16.98 10.40 15.10
C ASP A 86 16.71 9.03 14.46
N THR A 87 17.29 8.82 13.28
CA THR A 87 17.19 7.57 12.51
C THR A 87 18.50 6.81 12.45
N ALA A 88 19.60 7.40 12.95
CA ALA A 88 20.94 6.84 12.83
C ALA A 88 21.08 5.52 13.62
N ALA A 89 20.60 5.48 14.85
CA ALA A 89 20.67 4.29 15.71
C ALA A 89 19.98 3.07 15.07
N ALA A 90 18.75 3.23 14.61
CA ALA A 90 18.01 2.16 13.93
C ALA A 90 18.67 1.75 12.60
N LYS A 91 19.24 2.68 11.85
CA LYS A 91 19.99 2.37 10.62
C LYS A 91 21.25 1.55 10.89
N ALA A 92 21.97 1.83 11.97
CA ALA A 92 23.15 1.07 12.38
C ALA A 92 22.79 -0.39 12.75
N ILE A 93 21.66 -0.59 13.43
CA ILE A 93 21.15 -1.94 13.71
C ILE A 93 20.77 -2.65 12.41
N CYS A 94 20.11 -1.94 11.48
CA CYS A 94 19.77 -2.51 10.19
C CYS A 94 21.00 -2.88 9.35
N SER A 95 22.13 -2.17 9.44
CA SER A 95 23.29 -2.46 8.59
C SER A 95 23.98 -3.79 8.90
N VAL A 96 23.82 -4.31 10.12
CA VAL A 96 24.36 -5.62 10.53
C VAL A 96 23.33 -6.76 10.43
N CYS A 97 22.10 -6.45 10.02
CA CYS A 97 21.02 -7.42 9.99
C CYS A 97 21.13 -8.34 8.74
N PRO A 98 20.98 -9.67 8.89
CA PRO A 98 21.11 -10.60 7.76
C PRO A 98 19.88 -10.64 6.85
N VAL A 99 18.74 -10.06 7.26
CA VAL A 99 17.45 -10.11 6.55
C VAL A 99 17.00 -8.74 6.02
N VAL A 100 17.95 -7.87 5.72
CA VAL A 100 17.68 -6.48 5.29
C VAL A 100 16.90 -6.45 3.98
N ALA A 101 17.27 -7.30 3.03
CA ALA A 101 16.63 -7.34 1.71
C ALA A 101 15.17 -7.78 1.81
N GLU A 102 14.90 -8.87 2.53
CA GLU A 102 13.56 -9.40 2.77
C GLU A 102 12.70 -8.42 3.56
N CYS A 103 13.27 -7.79 4.60
CA CYS A 103 12.59 -6.77 5.40
C CYS A 103 12.20 -5.54 4.56
N LEU A 104 13.11 -5.06 3.71
CA LEU A 104 12.84 -3.93 2.83
C LEU A 104 11.76 -4.27 1.79
N GLN A 105 11.86 -5.45 1.19
CA GLN A 105 10.90 -5.92 0.20
C GLN A 105 9.50 -6.03 0.82
N TYR A 106 9.38 -6.65 1.99
CA TYR A 106 8.13 -6.75 2.73
C TYR A 106 7.53 -5.37 3.01
N ALA A 107 8.34 -4.39 3.46
CA ALA A 107 7.84 -3.03 3.72
C ALA A 107 7.39 -2.29 2.44
N ILE A 108 8.02 -2.60 1.30
CA ILE A 108 7.65 -2.08 -0.03
C ILE A 108 6.38 -2.76 -0.57
N GLU A 109 6.15 -4.03 -0.28
CA GLU A 109 4.94 -4.73 -0.70
C GLU A 109 3.76 -4.34 0.20
N ALA A 110 3.94 -4.42 1.52
CA ALA A 110 2.87 -4.25 2.51
C ALA A 110 2.27 -2.84 2.55
N GLY A 111 3.01 -1.81 2.15
CA GLY A 111 2.49 -0.43 2.18
C GLY A 111 3.06 0.44 3.28
N GLU A 112 4.03 -0.05 4.06
CA GLU A 112 4.30 0.53 5.38
C GLU A 112 4.85 1.95 5.32
N ARG A 113 4.09 2.87 5.93
CA ARG A 113 4.30 4.31 5.85
C ARG A 113 5.14 4.84 7.00
N LEU A 114 5.21 4.12 8.11
CA LEU A 114 5.91 4.61 9.30
C LEU A 114 7.16 3.79 9.61
N GLY A 115 8.06 4.41 10.35
CA GLY A 115 9.27 3.78 10.86
C GLY A 115 10.35 3.44 9.83
N ILE A 116 11.37 2.73 10.29
CA ILE A 116 12.57 2.33 9.56
C ILE A 116 12.50 0.83 9.29
N TRP A 117 12.63 0.45 8.02
CA TRP A 117 12.53 -0.93 7.56
C TRP A 117 13.68 -1.22 6.60
N GLY A 118 14.43 -2.30 6.82
CA GLY A 118 15.60 -2.66 6.01
C GLY A 118 16.60 -1.51 5.83
N GLY A 119 16.84 -0.72 6.89
CA GLY A 119 17.75 0.44 6.87
C GLY A 119 17.23 1.68 6.13
N GLN A 120 16.01 1.63 5.60
CA GLN A 120 15.42 2.74 4.84
C GLN A 120 14.35 3.45 5.65
N SER A 121 14.40 4.77 5.69
CA SER A 121 13.32 5.62 6.22
C SER A 121 12.10 5.64 5.30
N GLU A 122 10.95 6.11 5.80
CA GLU A 122 9.73 6.30 4.98
C GLU A 122 10.03 7.05 3.67
N ARG A 123 10.75 8.17 3.75
CA ARG A 123 11.08 9.00 2.57
C ARG A 123 11.88 8.21 1.54
N GLN A 124 12.85 7.41 2.00
CA GLN A 124 13.69 6.57 1.13
C GLN A 124 12.86 5.43 0.51
N ARG A 125 11.97 4.79 1.28
CA ARG A 125 11.06 3.76 0.76
C ARG A 125 10.08 4.30 -0.27
N ARG A 126 9.55 5.51 -0.08
CA ARG A 126 8.71 6.19 -1.09
C ARG A 126 9.46 6.41 -2.40
N HIS A 127 10.75 6.71 -2.34
CA HIS A 127 11.58 6.82 -3.54
C HIS A 127 11.83 5.44 -4.18
N ALA A 128 12.18 4.43 -3.39
CA ALA A 128 12.38 3.06 -3.88
C ALA A 128 11.11 2.51 -4.57
N ARG A 129 9.93 2.68 -3.96
CA ARG A 129 8.63 2.33 -4.57
C ARG A 129 8.43 2.95 -5.95
N ARG A 130 8.89 4.19 -6.16
CA ARG A 130 8.76 4.85 -7.47
C ARG A 130 9.63 4.15 -8.52
N HIS A 131 10.84 3.74 -8.17
CA HIS A 131 11.73 3.00 -9.08
C HIS A 131 11.21 1.59 -9.38
N PHE A 132 10.61 0.91 -8.40
CA PHE A 132 10.01 -0.41 -8.61
C PHE A 132 8.70 -0.37 -9.42
N ILE A 133 7.79 0.56 -9.09
CA ILE A 133 6.46 0.65 -9.75
C ILE A 133 6.55 1.36 -11.11
N ARG A 134 7.43 2.37 -11.20
CA ARG A 134 7.71 3.11 -12.44
C ARG A 134 9.18 2.93 -12.74
N PRO A 135 9.58 1.83 -13.40
CA PRO A 135 10.95 1.72 -13.88
C PRO A 135 11.27 3.01 -14.65
N PRO A 136 12.46 3.62 -14.42
CA PRO A 136 12.84 4.81 -15.15
C PRO A 136 12.68 4.52 -16.64
N ARG A 137 11.95 5.40 -17.36
CA ARG A 137 11.70 5.17 -18.79
C ARG A 137 13.05 5.02 -19.49
N PRO A 138 13.31 3.90 -20.19
CA PRO A 138 14.54 3.76 -20.95
C PRO A 138 14.57 4.87 -21.99
N THR A 139 15.53 5.78 -21.87
CA THR A 139 15.72 6.93 -22.77
C THR A 139 16.81 6.56 -23.78
N ILE A 140 16.67 5.40 -24.42
CA ILE A 140 17.51 5.05 -25.57
C ILE A 140 17.03 5.92 -26.73
N CYS A 141 17.95 6.67 -27.33
CA CYS A 141 17.67 7.39 -28.56
C CYS A 141 17.66 6.36 -29.70
N THR A 142 16.49 6.12 -30.30
CA THR A 142 16.29 5.14 -31.39
C THR A 142 16.63 5.69 -32.78
N PHE A 143 17.36 6.82 -32.87
CA PHE A 143 17.74 7.42 -34.15
C PHE A 143 18.92 6.66 -34.79
N PRO A 144 18.89 6.38 -36.11
CA PRO A 144 20.00 5.71 -36.79
C PRO A 144 21.30 6.53 -36.66
N GLY A 145 22.39 5.90 -36.20
CA GLY A 145 23.71 6.54 -36.07
C GLY A 145 24.08 7.08 -34.69
N CYS A 146 23.17 7.10 -33.70
CA CYS A 146 23.51 7.45 -32.33
C CYS A 146 24.12 6.24 -31.60
N THR A 147 25.44 6.22 -31.39
CA THR A 147 26.09 5.21 -30.53
C THR A 147 25.71 5.46 -29.07
N ASN A 148 24.66 4.78 -28.64
CA ASN A 148 24.16 4.63 -27.28
C ASN A 148 25.18 4.91 -26.17
N LYS A 149 25.25 6.17 -25.69
CA LYS A 149 25.76 6.45 -24.35
C LYS A 149 24.57 6.77 -23.45
N PRO A 150 24.38 6.04 -22.35
CA PRO A 150 23.29 6.32 -21.46
C PRO A 150 23.50 7.71 -20.83
N TYR A 151 22.39 8.41 -20.54
CA TYR A 151 22.30 9.68 -19.81
C TYR A 151 22.80 10.96 -20.52
N ALA A 152 22.01 11.52 -21.44
CA ALA A 152 22.09 12.94 -21.83
C ALA A 152 20.72 13.53 -22.21
N VAL A 153 19.85 13.70 -21.21
CA VAL A 153 18.67 14.57 -21.36
C VAL A 153 19.16 15.99 -21.71
N GLY A 154 18.95 16.41 -22.97
CA GLY A 154 19.09 17.81 -23.38
C GLY A 154 20.08 18.16 -24.49
N ARG A 155 20.77 17.21 -25.15
CA ARG A 155 21.74 17.55 -26.22
C ARG A 155 21.51 16.93 -27.60
N CYS A 156 20.56 16.02 -27.78
CA CYS A 156 20.37 15.32 -29.06
C CYS A 156 19.94 16.26 -30.20
N ARG A 157 18.98 17.17 -29.96
CA ARG A 157 18.49 18.10 -31.01
C ARG A 157 19.51 19.16 -31.45
N ARG A 158 20.51 19.48 -30.62
CA ARG A 158 21.58 20.43 -30.98
C ARG A 158 22.68 19.72 -31.78
N HIS A 159 23.07 18.51 -31.34
CA HIS A 159 24.05 17.68 -32.02
C HIS A 159 23.64 17.33 -33.47
N HIS A 160 22.37 16.98 -33.71
CA HIS A 160 21.90 16.71 -35.08
C HIS A 160 21.91 17.95 -35.99
N ARG A 161 21.50 19.13 -35.50
CA ARG A 161 21.56 20.38 -36.29
C ARG A 161 22.99 20.79 -36.64
N GLU A 162 23.97 20.39 -35.83
CA GLU A 162 25.39 20.63 -36.09
C GLU A 162 25.95 19.65 -37.13
N GLN A 163 25.51 18.38 -37.13
CA GLN A 163 25.94 17.39 -38.14
C GLN A 163 25.33 17.61 -39.54
N GLU A 164 24.13 18.17 -39.65
CA GLU A 164 23.52 18.51 -40.96
C GLU A 164 24.18 19.73 -41.64
N ARG A 165 25.05 20.46 -40.93
CA ARG A 165 25.77 21.64 -41.43
C ARG A 165 27.21 21.34 -41.88
N ALA A 166 27.70 20.13 -41.63
CA ALA A 166 29.04 19.67 -42.01
C ALA A 166 28.95 18.83 -43.28
#